data_AF-A0A1R0ZNZ2-F1
#
_entry.id   AF-A0A1R0ZNZ2-F1
#
_cell.length_a   1.000
_cell.length_b   1.000
_cell.length_c   1.000
_cell.angle_alpha   90.00
_cell.angle_beta   90.00
_cell.angle_gamma   90.00
#
_symmetry.space_group_name_H-M   'P 1'
#
loop_
_entity.id
_entity.type
_entity.pdbx_description
1 polymer ?
#
loop_
_entity_poly.entity_id
_entity_poly.type
_entity_poly.pdbx_seq_one_letter_code
_entity_poly.pdbx_strand_id
1 'polypeptide(L)'
;MNRWKKVTLCVFAFSLMGGSLLFADSVSKKIRVWNNGTEIVDGGYLIDGKTYIPAREAGGVVNWDGSGKVTILKPNVHIVLFKDNTVFGNVNVGKLKIKILTQVDSLTEEVSAVKVAITDPSGNVKDIQSQELEGSQKDNFWFPTSEFTYDFKETGKYRVGFYMKASKNADYVLVSEKVITALN
;
A
#
# COMPACT_ATOMS: atom_id res chain seq x y z
N MET A 1 14.61 -51.55 46.66
CA MET A 1 15.14 -50.81 45.47
C MET A 1 16.38 -50.02 45.90
N ASN A 2 17.55 -50.38 45.37
CA ASN A 2 18.84 -49.75 45.74
C ASN A 2 18.82 -48.25 45.46
N ARG A 3 19.50 -47.47 46.32
CA ARG A 3 19.53 -45.99 46.30
C ARG A 3 19.90 -45.43 44.91
N TRP A 4 20.78 -46.12 44.18
CA TRP A 4 21.18 -45.75 42.81
C TRP A 4 20.03 -45.88 41.80
N LYS A 5 19.22 -46.94 41.88
CA LYS A 5 18.05 -47.13 41.00
C LYS A 5 17.00 -46.03 41.16
N LYS A 6 16.86 -45.49 42.39
CA LYS A 6 15.97 -44.34 42.67
C LYS A 6 16.50 -43.05 42.02
N VAL A 7 17.81 -42.81 42.08
CA VAL A 7 18.45 -41.63 41.47
C VAL A 7 18.35 -41.68 39.95
N THR A 8 18.61 -42.82 39.32
CA THR A 8 18.50 -42.98 37.87
C THR A 8 17.07 -42.75 37.37
N LEU A 9 16.06 -43.22 38.11
CA LEU A 9 14.65 -42.99 37.79
C LEU A 9 14.30 -41.49 37.84
N CYS A 10 14.77 -40.78 38.87
CA CYS A 10 14.55 -39.33 38.97
C CYS A 10 15.25 -38.55 37.85
N VAL A 11 16.48 -38.92 37.49
CA VAL A 11 17.20 -38.30 36.38
C VAL A 11 16.47 -38.53 35.05
N PHE A 12 15.98 -39.75 34.81
CA PHE A 12 15.16 -40.03 33.62
C PHE A 12 13.88 -39.21 33.61
N ALA A 13 13.15 -39.18 34.72
CA ALA A 13 11.91 -38.39 34.83
C ALA A 13 12.14 -36.90 34.59
N PHE A 14 13.16 -36.30 35.22
CA PHE A 14 13.48 -34.89 35.01
C PHE A 14 14.07 -34.59 33.63
N SER A 15 14.77 -35.53 32.99
CA SER A 15 15.24 -35.37 31.61
C SER A 15 14.10 -35.41 30.59
N LEU A 16 13.07 -36.26 30.82
CA LEU A 16 11.86 -36.32 30.01
C LEU A 16 10.96 -35.08 30.20
N MET A 17 10.92 -34.55 31.42
CA MET A 17 10.19 -33.31 31.74
C MET A 17 10.93 -32.05 31.26
N GLY A 18 12.27 -32.05 31.24
CA GLY A 18 13.08 -30.95 30.73
C GLY A 18 13.02 -30.81 29.21
N GLY A 19 12.80 -31.92 28.48
CA GLY A 19 12.67 -31.91 27.02
C GLY A 19 11.31 -31.46 26.48
N SER A 20 10.28 -31.38 27.33
CA SER A 20 8.89 -31.10 26.91
C SER A 20 8.38 -29.71 27.30
N LEU A 21 9.20 -28.89 27.97
CA LEU A 21 8.84 -27.53 28.41
C LEU A 21 9.45 -26.39 27.58
N LEU A 22 10.15 -26.70 26.48
CA LEU A 22 10.86 -25.71 25.66
C LEU A 22 10.14 -25.28 24.37
N PHE A 23 8.83 -25.51 24.24
CA PHE A 23 8.06 -24.95 23.13
C PHE A 23 6.80 -24.25 23.65
N ALA A 24 7.01 -23.10 24.31
CA ALA A 24 6.08 -21.97 24.23
C ALA A 24 6.43 -21.12 23.00
N ASP A 25 6.78 -21.79 21.89
CA ASP A 25 7.07 -21.15 20.63
C ASP A 25 5.71 -20.73 20.07
N SER A 26 5.44 -19.43 20.02
CA SER A 26 4.31 -18.91 19.26
C SER A 26 4.56 -19.36 17.82
N VAL A 27 3.89 -20.44 17.41
CA VAL A 27 4.11 -21.07 16.10
C VAL A 27 3.78 -20.05 15.04
N SER A 28 4.79 -19.33 14.56
CA SER A 28 4.64 -18.35 13.50
C SER A 28 4.35 -19.11 12.22
N LYS A 29 3.09 -19.11 11.81
CA LYS A 29 2.66 -19.80 10.60
C LYS A 29 2.67 -18.81 9.45
N LYS A 30 3.55 -19.01 8.46
CA LYS A 30 3.48 -18.24 7.21
C LYS A 30 2.15 -18.52 6.50
N ILE A 31 1.48 -17.47 6.04
CA ILE A 31 0.21 -17.53 5.33
C ILE A 31 0.29 -16.77 4.01
N ARG A 32 -0.58 -17.13 3.08
CA ARG A 32 -0.79 -16.38 1.84
C ARG A 32 -1.80 -15.27 2.10
N VAL A 33 -1.58 -14.10 1.49
CA VAL A 33 -2.42 -12.92 1.70
C VAL A 33 -2.81 -12.36 0.33
N TRP A 34 -4.08 -12.02 0.16
CA TRP A 34 -4.59 -11.36 -1.04
C TRP A 34 -5.06 -9.97 -0.67
N ASN A 35 -4.68 -9.00 -1.50
CA ASN A 35 -5.17 -7.64 -1.44
C ASN A 35 -5.76 -7.28 -2.80
N ASN A 36 -7.06 -6.94 -2.81
CA ASN A 36 -7.79 -6.55 -4.01
C ASN A 36 -7.61 -7.52 -5.20
N GLY A 37 -7.71 -8.83 -4.93
CA GLY A 37 -7.57 -9.90 -5.94
C GLY A 37 -6.14 -10.25 -6.34
N THR A 38 -5.12 -9.54 -5.81
CA THR A 38 -3.70 -9.81 -6.07
C THR A 38 -3.07 -10.49 -4.86
N GLU A 39 -2.28 -11.53 -5.07
CA GLU A 39 -1.51 -12.17 -3.99
C GLU A 39 -0.26 -11.34 -3.66
N ILE A 40 -0.07 -11.07 -2.37
CA ILE A 40 1.10 -10.38 -1.85
C ILE A 40 2.26 -11.38 -1.81
N VAL A 41 3.37 -11.04 -2.48
CA VAL A 41 4.55 -11.92 -2.65
C VAL A 41 5.12 -12.36 -1.31
N ASP A 42 5.22 -11.44 -0.35
CA ASP A 42 5.78 -11.71 0.97
C ASP A 42 4.81 -12.49 1.88
N GLY A 43 3.52 -12.53 1.52
CA GLY A 43 2.46 -13.12 2.30
C GLY A 43 2.28 -12.43 3.66
N GLY A 44 2.11 -13.23 4.71
CA GLY A 44 2.02 -12.76 6.08
C GLY A 44 2.32 -13.86 7.08
N TYR A 45 2.18 -13.54 8.37
CA TYR A 45 2.39 -14.48 9.47
C TYR A 45 1.17 -14.50 10.39
N LEU A 46 0.79 -15.68 10.84
CA LEU A 46 -0.17 -15.88 11.92
C LEU A 46 0.62 -16.15 13.21
N ILE A 47 0.54 -15.23 14.17
CA ILE A 47 1.19 -15.33 15.48
C ILE A 47 0.11 -15.11 16.53
N ASP A 48 -0.09 -16.07 17.43
CA ASP A 48 -1.10 -16.03 18.49
C ASP A 48 -2.52 -15.68 17.98
N GLY A 49 -2.88 -16.23 16.82
CA GLY A 49 -4.17 -16.01 16.18
C GLY A 49 -4.34 -14.64 15.52
N LYS A 50 -3.31 -13.79 15.52
CA LYS A 50 -3.29 -12.48 14.84
C LYS A 50 -2.50 -12.55 13.54
N THR A 51 -3.07 -11.95 12.50
CA THR A 51 -2.43 -11.86 11.19
C THR A 51 -1.55 -10.61 11.11
N TYR A 52 -0.29 -10.82 10.75
CA TYR A 52 0.71 -9.79 10.49
C TYR A 52 1.03 -9.79 9.01
N ILE A 53 0.99 -8.62 8.39
CA ILE A 53 1.35 -8.41 6.98
C ILE A 53 2.42 -7.33 6.89
N PRO A 54 3.22 -7.30 5.81
CA PRO A 54 4.14 -6.20 5.59
C PRO A 54 3.37 -4.87 5.58
N ALA A 55 3.79 -3.89 6.38
CA ALA A 55 3.08 -2.62 6.50
C ALA A 55 2.91 -1.91 5.15
N ARG A 56 3.87 -2.07 4.23
CA ARG A 56 3.83 -1.51 2.86
C ARG A 56 2.63 -1.99 2.05
N GLU A 57 2.07 -3.15 2.41
CA GLU A 57 0.91 -3.74 1.75
C GLU A 57 -0.44 -3.20 2.28
N ALA A 58 -0.42 -2.44 3.38
CA ALA A 58 -1.62 -1.81 3.93
C ALA A 58 -2.16 -0.64 3.06
N GLY A 59 -1.36 -0.20 2.08
CA GLY A 59 -1.62 0.96 1.22
C GLY A 59 -1.33 2.28 1.93
N GLY A 60 -0.85 3.28 1.18
CA GLY A 60 -0.38 4.56 1.71
C GLY A 60 1.14 4.60 1.87
N VAL A 61 1.64 5.71 2.43
CA VAL A 61 3.08 5.95 2.59
C VAL A 61 3.54 5.40 3.93
N VAL A 62 4.43 4.39 3.90
CA VAL A 62 4.94 3.74 5.10
C VAL A 62 6.34 4.23 5.42
N ASN A 63 6.52 4.75 6.63
CA ASN A 63 7.80 5.24 7.13
C ASN A 63 8.20 4.49 8.41
N TRP A 64 9.44 4.02 8.48
CA TRP A 64 10.04 3.48 9.70
C TRP A 64 11.19 4.38 10.11
N ASP A 65 11.13 4.92 11.33
CA ASP A 65 12.09 5.88 11.86
C ASP A 65 13.36 5.27 12.52
N GLY A 66 13.50 3.94 12.51
CA GLY A 66 14.58 3.22 13.19
C GLY A 66 14.46 3.12 14.71
N SER A 67 13.54 3.84 15.36
CA SER A 67 13.30 3.81 16.81
C SER A 67 12.38 2.69 17.27
N GLY A 68 11.74 2.01 16.30
CA GLY A 68 10.71 1.00 16.52
C GLY A 68 9.30 1.50 16.20
N LYS A 69 9.15 2.74 15.72
CA LYS A 69 7.88 3.29 15.26
C LYS A 69 7.74 3.12 13.74
N VAL A 70 6.61 2.58 13.33
CA VAL A 70 6.15 2.57 11.94
C VAL A 70 4.95 3.50 11.83
N THR A 71 5.03 4.48 10.94
CA THR A 71 3.90 5.32 10.55
C THR A 71 3.37 4.87 9.20
N ILE A 72 2.04 4.84 9.06
CA ILE A 72 1.35 4.64 7.79
C ILE A 72 0.50 5.88 7.52
N LEU A 73 0.92 6.69 6.55
CA LEU A 73 0.20 7.86 6.10
C LEU A 73 -0.74 7.48 4.95
N LYS A 74 -2.04 7.43 5.24
CA LYS A 74 -3.08 7.02 4.29
C LYS A 74 -4.24 8.03 4.31
N PRO A 75 -4.07 9.22 3.71
CA PRO A 75 -5.14 10.20 3.62
C PRO A 75 -6.26 9.69 2.70
N ASN A 76 -7.43 10.29 2.83
CA ASN A 76 -8.49 10.13 1.83
C ASN A 76 -8.10 10.88 0.57
N VAL A 77 -8.28 10.23 -0.57
CA VAL A 77 -7.96 10.81 -1.87
C VAL A 77 -9.11 10.55 -2.85
N HIS A 78 -9.77 11.63 -3.24
CA HIS A 78 -10.85 11.61 -4.23
C HIS A 78 -10.34 12.09 -5.57
N ILE A 79 -10.41 11.22 -6.58
CA ILE A 79 -9.99 11.50 -7.95
C ILE A 79 -11.23 11.64 -8.84
N VAL A 80 -11.38 12.79 -9.49
CA VAL A 80 -12.46 13.10 -10.43
C VAL A 80 -11.87 13.50 -11.78
N LEU A 81 -12.37 12.92 -12.86
CA LEU A 81 -11.95 13.23 -14.22
C LEU A 81 -13.01 14.07 -14.91
N PHE A 82 -12.56 15.07 -15.65
CA PHE A 82 -13.39 15.98 -16.43
C PHE A 82 -13.00 15.91 -17.89
N LYS A 83 -14.02 15.86 -18.75
CA LYS A 83 -13.93 16.19 -20.16
C LYS A 83 -14.70 17.49 -20.32
N ASP A 84 -14.00 18.55 -20.72
CA ASP A 84 -14.55 19.91 -20.66
C ASP A 84 -15.01 20.24 -19.23
N ASN A 85 -16.32 20.39 -19.00
CA ASN A 85 -16.93 20.61 -17.68
C ASN A 85 -17.80 19.45 -17.20
N THR A 86 -17.68 18.27 -17.81
CA THR A 86 -18.49 17.09 -17.49
C THR A 86 -17.65 16.00 -16.86
N VAL A 87 -18.11 15.47 -15.72
CA VAL A 87 -17.49 14.32 -15.06
C VAL A 87 -17.73 13.05 -15.88
N PHE A 88 -16.71 12.22 -16.02
CA PHE A 88 -16.82 10.93 -16.71
C PHE A 88 -16.12 9.81 -15.95
N GLY A 89 -16.46 8.56 -16.30
CA GLY A 89 -15.87 7.35 -15.73
C GLY A 89 -15.41 6.32 -16.77
N ASN A 90 -16.10 6.21 -17.91
CA ASN A 90 -15.67 5.42 -19.05
C ASN A 90 -15.40 6.34 -20.24
N VAL A 91 -14.56 5.87 -21.16
CA VAL A 91 -14.18 6.57 -22.38
C VAL A 91 -14.24 5.61 -23.56
N ASN A 92 -14.30 6.14 -24.77
CA ASN A 92 -14.01 5.34 -25.96
C ASN A 92 -12.52 5.43 -26.28
N VAL A 93 -12.00 4.43 -26.98
CA VAL A 93 -10.65 4.45 -27.56
C VAL A 93 -10.48 5.71 -28.42
N GLY A 94 -9.30 6.32 -28.32
CA GLY A 94 -8.93 7.52 -29.05
C GLY A 94 -8.45 8.67 -28.17
N LYS A 95 -8.27 9.84 -28.80
CA LYS A 95 -7.73 11.04 -28.15
C LYS A 95 -8.84 11.80 -27.42
N LEU A 96 -8.59 12.10 -26.15
CA LEU A 96 -9.50 12.87 -25.32
C LEU A 96 -8.74 13.98 -24.59
N LYS A 97 -9.29 15.18 -24.66
CA LYS A 97 -8.84 16.31 -23.84
C LYS A 97 -9.50 16.19 -22.47
N ILE A 98 -8.69 16.10 -21.42
CA ILE A 98 -9.15 15.84 -20.06
C ILE A 98 -8.43 16.71 -19.03
N LYS A 99 -9.08 16.88 -17.88
CA LYS A 99 -8.53 17.45 -16.66
C LYS A 99 -8.81 16.52 -15.49
N ILE A 100 -7.87 16.39 -14.58
CA ILE A 100 -8.02 15.58 -13.37
C ILE A 100 -8.02 16.51 -12.17
N LEU A 101 -9.01 16.34 -11.29
CA LEU A 101 -9.05 17.00 -9.99
C LEU A 101 -8.86 15.95 -8.92
N THR A 102 -7.85 16.16 -8.08
CA THR A 102 -7.65 15.36 -6.88
C THR A 102 -7.93 16.20 -5.65
N GLN A 103 -8.74 15.69 -4.74
CA GLN A 103 -8.89 16.23 -3.39
C GLN A 103 -8.22 15.27 -2.42
N VAL A 104 -7.41 15.81 -1.52
CA VAL A 104 -6.81 15.09 -0.42
C VAL A 104 -7.34 15.69 0.88
N ASP A 105 -7.74 14.84 1.82
CA ASP A 105 -8.14 15.23 3.17
C ASP A 105 -7.63 14.23 4.22
N SER A 106 -7.76 14.55 5.50
CA SER A 106 -7.26 13.76 6.64
C SER A 106 -5.74 13.53 6.61
N LEU A 107 -4.99 14.48 6.01
CA LEU A 107 -3.54 14.41 5.97
C LEU A 107 -2.93 14.79 7.34
N THR A 108 -2.38 13.81 8.03
CA THR A 108 -1.83 13.98 9.39
C THR A 108 -0.35 14.37 9.43
N GLU A 109 0.38 14.20 8.33
CA GLU A 109 1.81 14.50 8.22
C GLU A 109 2.11 15.30 6.94
N GLU A 110 3.21 16.05 6.95
CA GLU A 110 3.63 16.83 5.80
C GLU A 110 4.13 15.91 4.68
N VAL A 111 3.85 16.31 3.44
CA VAL A 111 4.37 15.65 2.24
C VAL A 111 5.11 16.66 1.38
N SER A 112 6.20 16.23 0.75
CA SER A 112 7.06 17.13 -0.01
C SER A 112 6.59 17.33 -1.45
N ALA A 113 5.91 16.34 -2.02
CA ALA A 113 5.47 16.42 -3.41
C ALA A 113 4.32 15.46 -3.70
N VAL A 114 3.55 15.78 -4.73
CA VAL A 114 2.46 14.95 -5.25
C VAL A 114 2.56 14.81 -6.77
N LYS A 115 1.95 13.76 -7.31
CA LYS A 115 1.90 13.51 -8.76
C LYS A 115 0.62 12.77 -9.15
N VAL A 116 0.14 13.06 -10.36
CA VAL A 116 -0.83 12.22 -11.07
C VAL A 116 -0.14 11.52 -12.25
N ALA A 117 -0.40 10.24 -12.41
CA ALA A 117 0.04 9.44 -13.56
C ALA A 117 -1.09 8.53 -14.05
N ILE A 118 -1.04 8.14 -15.32
CA ILE A 118 -1.99 7.19 -15.92
C ILE A 118 -1.23 5.95 -16.34
N THR A 119 -1.67 4.78 -15.85
CA THR A 119 -1.20 3.47 -16.27
C THR A 119 -2.17 2.88 -17.30
N ASP A 120 -1.64 2.46 -18.44
CA ASP A 120 -2.42 1.82 -19.51
C ASP A 120 -2.69 0.32 -19.22
N PRO A 121 -3.54 -0.36 -20.01
CA PRO A 121 -3.84 -1.78 -19.84
C PRO A 121 -2.60 -2.68 -19.96
N SER A 122 -1.61 -2.26 -20.74
CA SER A 122 -0.31 -2.93 -20.91
C SER A 122 0.65 -2.72 -19.73
N GLY A 123 0.30 -1.84 -18.78
CA GLY A 123 1.11 -1.53 -17.60
C GLY A 123 2.09 -0.37 -17.78
N ASN A 124 2.10 0.32 -18.93
CA ASN A 124 2.96 1.48 -19.12
C ASN A 124 2.42 2.67 -18.33
N VAL A 125 3.31 3.33 -17.59
CA VAL A 125 2.98 4.49 -16.77
C VAL A 125 3.38 5.77 -17.49
N LYS A 126 2.45 6.71 -17.62
CA LYS A 126 2.71 8.06 -18.11
C LYS A 126 2.43 9.09 -17.02
N ASP A 127 3.49 9.80 -16.63
CA ASP A 127 3.38 10.95 -15.74
C ASP A 127 2.62 12.08 -16.43
N ILE A 128 1.64 12.66 -15.72
CA ILE A 128 0.79 13.73 -16.23
C ILE A 128 1.24 15.08 -15.67
N GLN A 129 1.27 15.20 -14.34
CA GLN A 129 1.68 16.42 -13.66
C GLN A 129 2.17 16.08 -12.26
N SER A 130 3.25 16.73 -11.84
CA SER A 130 3.77 16.71 -10.48
C SER A 130 3.85 18.12 -9.91
N GLN A 131 3.83 18.23 -8.59
CA GLN A 131 4.03 19.47 -7.87
C GLN A 131 4.80 19.20 -6.59
N GLU A 132 5.89 19.94 -6.40
CA GLU A 132 6.53 20.08 -5.10
C GLU A 132 5.64 20.97 -4.22
N LEU A 133 5.40 20.54 -2.99
CA LEU A 133 4.60 21.26 -2.02
C LEU A 133 5.55 22.08 -1.14
N GLU A 134 5.50 23.39 -1.29
CA GLU A 134 6.23 24.31 -0.42
C GLU A 134 5.41 24.58 0.85
N GLY A 135 5.90 24.14 2.01
CA GLY A 135 5.29 24.40 3.33
C GLY A 135 4.46 23.25 3.89
N SER A 136 3.92 23.46 5.10
CA SER A 136 3.18 22.48 5.89
C SER A 136 1.74 22.28 5.39
N GLN A 137 1.57 21.75 4.17
CA GLN A 137 0.27 21.24 3.73
C GLN A 137 -0.13 20.12 4.70
N LYS A 138 -1.05 20.44 5.62
CA LYS A 138 -1.65 19.54 6.60
C LYS A 138 -3.16 19.63 6.45
N ASP A 139 -3.84 18.57 6.85
CA ASP A 139 -5.30 18.43 6.77
C ASP A 139 -5.83 18.17 5.36
N ASN A 140 -6.02 19.21 4.53
CA ASN A 140 -6.71 19.07 3.25
C ASN A 140 -6.16 19.98 2.14
N PHE A 141 -6.12 19.47 0.90
CA PHE A 141 -5.73 20.27 -0.26
C PHE A 141 -6.32 19.72 -1.57
N TRP A 142 -6.26 20.56 -2.60
CA TRP A 142 -6.74 20.24 -3.95
C TRP A 142 -5.58 20.32 -4.94
N PHE A 143 -5.51 19.34 -5.83
CA PHE A 143 -4.51 19.25 -6.89
C PHE A 143 -5.22 19.11 -8.24
N PRO A 144 -5.54 20.22 -8.91
CA PRO A 144 -6.01 20.21 -10.29
C PRO A 144 -4.82 20.06 -11.24
N THR A 145 -4.93 19.14 -12.20
CA THR A 145 -4.03 19.17 -13.35
C THR A 145 -4.40 20.32 -14.29
N SER A 146 -3.43 20.77 -15.08
CA SER A 146 -3.74 21.47 -16.32
C SER A 146 -4.52 20.55 -17.25
N GLU A 147 -5.25 21.11 -18.20
CA GLU A 147 -5.94 20.32 -19.22
C GLU A 147 -4.92 19.74 -20.22
N PHE A 148 -5.03 18.46 -20.54
CA PHE A 148 -4.11 17.75 -21.43
C PHE A 148 -4.85 16.79 -22.36
N THR A 149 -4.24 16.47 -23.50
CA THR A 149 -4.77 15.42 -24.39
C THR A 149 -4.09 14.09 -24.05
N TYR A 150 -4.90 13.08 -23.77
CA TYR A 150 -4.46 11.70 -23.59
C TYR A 150 -5.02 10.83 -24.71
N ASP A 151 -4.22 9.85 -25.14
CA ASP A 151 -4.60 8.92 -26.21
C ASP A 151 -4.87 7.54 -25.60
N PHE A 152 -6.15 7.18 -25.49
CA PHE A 152 -6.59 5.87 -25.03
C PHE A 152 -6.46 4.88 -26.19
N LYS A 153 -5.26 4.34 -26.38
CA LYS A 153 -4.89 3.55 -27.57
C LYS A 153 -5.56 2.19 -27.67
N GLU A 154 -5.96 1.61 -26.55
CA GLU A 154 -6.42 0.22 -26.48
C GLU A 154 -7.61 0.10 -25.53
N THR A 155 -8.50 -0.86 -25.80
CA THR A 155 -9.62 -1.16 -24.92
C THR A 155 -9.13 -1.79 -23.62
N GLY A 156 -9.71 -1.42 -22.50
CA GLY A 156 -9.37 -2.04 -21.22
C GLY A 156 -9.35 -1.07 -20.04
N LYS A 157 -8.79 -1.54 -18.93
CA LYS A 157 -8.71 -0.78 -17.68
C LYS A 157 -7.46 0.09 -17.65
N TYR A 158 -7.66 1.40 -17.64
CA TYR A 158 -6.64 2.37 -17.30
C TYR A 158 -6.74 2.74 -15.83
N ARG A 159 -5.62 3.09 -15.21
CA ARG A 159 -5.56 3.51 -13.80
C ARG A 159 -5.02 4.93 -13.72
N VAL A 160 -5.83 5.84 -13.21
CA VAL A 160 -5.38 7.19 -12.82
C VAL A 160 -4.91 7.12 -11.38
N GLY A 161 -3.59 7.11 -11.20
CA GLY A 161 -2.94 7.03 -9.89
C GLY A 161 -2.56 8.40 -9.35
N PHE A 162 -2.79 8.60 -8.06
CA PHE A 162 -2.29 9.72 -7.28
C PHE A 162 -1.17 9.25 -6.36
N TYR A 163 -0.04 9.93 -6.44
CA TYR A 163 1.20 9.57 -5.78
C TYR A 163 1.68 10.68 -4.86
N MET A 164 2.34 10.30 -3.77
CA MET A 164 2.88 11.23 -2.78
C MET A 164 4.33 10.89 -2.42
N LYS A 165 5.12 11.92 -2.09
CA LYS A 165 6.44 11.80 -1.46
C LYS A 165 6.33 12.29 -0.01
N ALA A 166 6.73 11.45 0.95
CA ALA A 166 6.81 11.87 2.35
C ALA A 166 7.95 12.89 2.60
N SER A 167 9.04 12.81 1.84
CA SER A 167 10.16 13.74 1.94
C SER A 167 10.84 13.93 0.58
N LYS A 168 11.65 14.98 0.44
CA LYS A 168 12.30 15.34 -0.84
C LYS A 168 13.10 14.19 -1.45
N ASN A 169 13.74 13.38 -0.60
CA ASN A 169 14.59 12.26 -0.99
C ASN A 169 13.85 10.91 -1.07
N ALA A 170 12.56 10.87 -0.71
CA ALA A 170 11.76 9.67 -0.82
C ALA A 170 11.25 9.47 -2.26
N ASP A 171 10.92 8.23 -2.61
CA ASP A 171 10.24 7.90 -3.86
C ASP A 171 8.75 8.26 -3.81
N TYR A 172 8.15 8.40 -5.00
CA TYR A 172 6.70 8.52 -5.12
C TYR A 172 6.02 7.20 -4.78
N VAL A 173 5.09 7.23 -3.84
CA VAL A 173 4.28 6.08 -3.46
C VAL A 173 2.84 6.28 -3.94
N LEU A 174 2.25 5.26 -4.54
CA LEU A 174 0.83 5.27 -4.93
C LEU A 174 -0.03 5.28 -3.67
N VAL A 175 -0.88 6.30 -3.52
CA VAL A 175 -1.77 6.46 -2.35
C VAL A 175 -3.21 6.10 -2.71
N SER A 176 -3.65 6.44 -3.92
CA SER A 176 -4.99 6.12 -4.40
C SER A 176 -5.02 6.03 -5.92
N GLU A 177 -5.98 5.29 -6.44
CA GLU A 177 -6.22 5.20 -7.88
C GLU A 177 -7.71 5.21 -8.21
N LYS A 178 -8.02 5.69 -9.41
CA LYS A 178 -9.33 5.52 -10.05
C LYS A 178 -9.16 4.72 -11.33
N VAL A 179 -9.95 3.66 -11.45
CA VAL A 179 -10.03 2.86 -12.67
C VAL A 179 -11.03 3.50 -13.63
N ILE A 180 -10.62 3.67 -14.89
CA ILE A 180 -11.49 4.04 -16.00
C ILE A 180 -11.42 2.95 -17.07
N THR A 181 -12.53 2.70 -17.77
CA THR A 181 -12.56 1.70 -18.84
C THR A 181 -12.63 2.38 -20.19
N ALA A 182 -11.68 2.07 -21.07
CA ALA A 182 -11.74 2.42 -22.48
C ALA A 182 -12.52 1.33 -23.23
N LEU A 183 -13.58 1.75 -23.91
CA LEU A 183 -14.49 0.92 -24.71
C LEU A 183 -14.25 1.18 -26.21
N ASN A 184 -14.81 0.32 -27.06
CA ASN A 184 -14.83 0.56 -28.51
C ASN A 184 -15.86 1.63 -28.88
#